data_AF-A0A7V9SMB6-F1
#
_entry.id   AF-A0A7V9SMB6-F1
#
_cell.length_a   1.000
_cell.length_b   1.000
_cell.length_c   1.000
_cell.angle_alpha   90.00
_cell.angle_beta   90.00
_cell.angle_gamma   90.00
#
_symmetry.space_group_name_H-M   'P 1'
#
loop_
_entity.id
_entity.type
_entity.pdbx_description
1 polymer ?
#
loop_
_entity_poly.entity_id
_entity_poly.type
_entity_poly.pdbx_seq_one_letter_code
_entity_poly.pdbx_strand_id
1 'polypeptide(L)'
;MLHDFQLAQKRIRLWQRIGESYEHVLMKALGFTLFIKEYPTLEIEMKVGLRYKPDLVARGDADNFLFWGEAGANSIRKTAWL
;
A
#
# COMPACT_ATOMS: atom_id res chain seq x y z
N MET A 1 5.46 15.70 0.46
CA MET A 1 6.55 15.72 -0.55
C MET A 1 6.26 14.64 -1.57
N LEU A 2 6.42 14.92 -2.87
CA LEU A 2 6.23 13.89 -3.90
C LEU A 2 7.55 13.20 -4.19
N HIS A 3 7.54 11.87 -4.19
CA HIS A 3 8.71 11.01 -4.47
C HIS A 3 8.48 10.20 -5.74
N ASP A 4 9.48 10.15 -6.61
CA ASP A 4 9.48 9.36 -7.84
C ASP A 4 10.35 8.12 -7.67
N PHE A 5 9.78 6.95 -7.95
CA PHE A 5 10.48 5.66 -7.91
C PHE A 5 10.36 4.93 -9.25
N GLN A 6 11.37 4.11 -9.56
CA GLN A 6 11.33 3.12 -10.64
C GLN A 6 11.23 1.74 -9.99
N LEU A 7 10.03 1.16 -9.98
CA LEU A 7 9.71 -0.08 -9.25
C LEU A 7 9.09 -1.08 -10.23
N ALA A 8 9.62 -2.31 -10.28
CA ALA A 8 9.11 -3.37 -11.16
C ALA A 8 8.87 -2.89 -12.61
N GLN A 9 9.84 -2.15 -13.17
CA GLN A 9 9.80 -1.56 -14.53
C GLN A 9 8.67 -0.52 -14.75
N LYS A 10 8.03 -0.04 -13.68
CA LYS A 10 7.01 1.01 -13.70
C LYS A 10 7.53 2.26 -12.97
N ARG A 11 7.20 3.43 -13.49
CA ARG A 11 7.37 4.69 -12.76
C ARG A 11 6.21 4.84 -11.77
N ILE A 12 6.55 4.93 -10.49
CA ILE A 12 5.57 5.06 -9.40
C ILE A 12 5.85 6.35 -8.65
N ARG A 13 4.80 7.10 -8.36
CA ARG A 13 4.88 8.35 -7.60
C ARG A 13 4.16 8.19 -6.28
N LEU A 14 4.85 8.43 -5.18
CA LEU A 14 4.30 8.34 -3.84
C LEU A 14 4.30 9.70 -3.18
N TRP A 15 3.16 10.07 -2.60
CA TRP A 15 3.03 11.31 -1.85
C TRP A 15 3.27 11.07 -0.37
N GLN A 16 4.37 11.60 0.15
CA GLN A 16 4.62 11.67 1.59
C GLN A 16 3.72 12.74 2.22
N ARG A 17 2.84 12.32 3.12
CA ARG A 17 1.92 13.19 3.86
C ARG A 17 2.63 13.92 5.00
N ILE A 18 1.99 14.97 5.51
CA ILE A 18 2.46 15.67 6.71
C ILE A 18 2.37 14.69 7.89
N GLY A 19 3.49 14.52 8.62
CA GLY A 19 3.59 13.57 9.73
C GLY A 19 3.94 12.13 9.33
N GLU A 20 4.01 11.83 8.03
CA GLU A 20 4.50 10.54 7.53
C GLU A 20 6.03 10.59 7.38
N SER A 21 6.72 9.58 7.89
CA SER A 21 8.17 9.48 7.74
C SER A 21 8.55 8.99 6.34
N TYR A 22 9.76 9.33 5.89
CA TYR A 22 10.24 8.86 4.59
C TYR A 22 10.42 7.34 4.57
N GLU A 23 10.79 6.74 5.71
CA GLU A 23 10.89 5.29 5.90
C GLU A 23 9.56 4.59 5.62
N HIS A 24 8.41 5.17 6.03
CA HIS A 24 7.10 4.58 5.74
C HIS A 24 6.80 4.59 4.22
N VAL A 25 7.17 5.67 3.52
CA VAL A 25 7.06 5.75 2.05
C VAL A 25 7.93 4.68 1.39
N LEU A 26 9.16 4.50 1.85
CA LEU A 26 10.07 3.45 1.37
C LEU A 26 9.51 2.04 1.62
N MET A 27 8.90 1.80 2.78
CA MET A 27 8.27 0.51 3.08
C MET A 27 7.14 0.18 2.10
N LYS A 28 6.32 1.18 1.71
CA LYS A 28 5.28 1.00 0.69
C LYS A 28 5.87 0.65 -0.67
N ALA A 29 6.89 1.38 -1.10
CA ALA A 29 7.60 1.13 -2.36
C ALA A 29 8.24 -0.27 -2.39
N LEU A 30 8.88 -0.68 -1.30
CA LEU A 30 9.48 -1.99 -1.16
C LEU A 30 8.42 -3.09 -1.18
N GLY A 31 7.36 -2.96 -0.37
CA GLY A 31 6.27 -3.93 -0.32
C GLY A 31 5.60 -4.10 -1.69
N PHE A 32 5.36 -3.02 -2.42
CA PHE A 32 4.87 -3.11 -3.80
C PHE A 32 5.79 -3.97 -4.67
N THR A 33 7.10 -3.70 -4.64
CA THR A 33 8.07 -4.41 -5.47
C THR A 33 8.16 -5.90 -5.12
N LEU A 34 8.00 -6.25 -3.85
CA LEU A 34 8.02 -7.64 -3.38
C LEU A 34 6.81 -8.43 -3.87
N PHE A 35 5.62 -7.83 -3.86
CA PHE A 35 4.36 -8.57 -4.04
C PHE A 35 3.71 -8.41 -5.41
N ILE A 36 4.12 -7.44 -6.24
CA ILE A 36 3.49 -7.17 -7.55
C ILE A 36 3.51 -8.35 -8.53
N LYS A 37 4.47 -9.28 -8.40
CA LYS A 37 4.52 -10.48 -9.25
C LYS A 37 3.45 -11.50 -8.87
N GLU A 38 3.15 -11.63 -7.59
CA GLU A 38 2.14 -12.55 -7.05
C GLU A 38 0.73 -11.95 -7.16
N TYR A 39 0.62 -10.63 -6.98
CA TYR A 39 -0.62 -9.88 -7.07
C TYR A 39 -0.52 -8.82 -8.19
N PRO A 40 -0.83 -9.14 -9.45
CA PRO A 40 -0.68 -8.20 -10.57
C PRO A 40 -1.57 -6.95 -10.48
N THR A 41 -2.66 -7.02 -9.70
CA THR A 41 -3.58 -5.92 -9.41
C THR A 41 -3.20 -5.15 -8.13
N LEU A 42 -1.99 -5.35 -7.60
CA LEU A 42 -1.52 -4.65 -6.41
C LEU A 42 -1.40 -3.15 -6.67
N GLU A 43 -1.95 -2.37 -5.75
CA GLU A 43 -1.98 -0.91 -5.79
C GLU A 43 -1.55 -0.33 -4.46
N ILE A 44 -0.89 0.83 -4.52
CA ILE A 44 -0.42 1.54 -3.33
C ILE A 44 -1.48 2.56 -2.95
N GLU A 45 -1.90 2.54 -1.69
CA GLU A 45 -2.75 3.57 -1.11
C GLU A 45 -4.11 3.78 -1.84
N MET A 46 -4.66 2.76 -2.49
CA MET A 46 -5.97 2.87 -3.14
C MET A 46 -7.10 3.00 -2.09
N LYS A 47 -8.08 3.88 -2.34
CA LYS A 47 -9.30 3.97 -1.53
C LYS A 47 -10.20 2.76 -1.76
N VAL A 48 -10.59 2.07 -0.69
CA VAL A 48 -11.38 0.83 -0.72
C VAL A 48 -12.79 0.95 -0.12
N GLY A 49 -13.27 2.17 0.16
CA GLY A 49 -14.62 2.39 0.72
C GLY A 49 -14.78 1.99 2.20
N LEU A 50 -13.71 1.54 2.86
CA LEU A 50 -13.69 1.20 4.28
C LEU A 50 -13.21 2.36 5.16
N ARG A 51 -13.44 2.25 6.46
CA ARG A 51 -12.98 3.21 7.48
C ARG A 51 -11.47 3.45 7.41
N TYR A 52 -10.71 2.36 7.22
CA TYR A 52 -9.27 2.39 7.12
C TYR A 52 -8.84 2.05 5.70
N LYS A 53 -7.80 2.75 5.24
CA LYS A 53 -7.19 2.52 3.93
C LYS A 53 -5.91 1.71 4.12
N PRO A 54 -5.70 0.63 3.35
CA PRO A 54 -4.45 -0.10 3.36
C PRO A 54 -3.32 0.74 2.74
N ASP A 55 -2.10 0.40 3.11
CA ASP A 55 -0.91 0.91 2.43
C ASP A 55 -0.73 0.24 1.06
N LEU A 56 -1.05 -1.06 0.98
CA LEU A 56 -1.01 -1.88 -0.23
C LEU A 56 -2.26 -2.74 -0.32
N VAL A 57 -2.88 -2.84 -1.49
CA VAL A 57 -4.07 -3.66 -1.69
C VAL A 57 -4.11 -4.28 -3.07
N ALA A 58 -4.56 -5.53 -3.17
CA ALA A 58 -4.93 -6.14 -4.44
C ALA A 58 -6.38 -6.61 -4.37
N ARG A 59 -7.18 -6.25 -5.37
CA ARG A 59 -8.59 -6.65 -5.47
C ARG A 59 -8.75 -7.82 -6.43
N GLY A 60 -9.70 -8.70 -6.11
CA GLY A 60 -10.23 -9.72 -7.01
C GLY A 60 -11.54 -9.27 -7.68
N ASP A 61 -12.26 -10.22 -8.27
CA ASP A 61 -13.39 -9.93 -9.17
C ASP A 61 -14.73 -9.61 -8.46
N ALA A 62 -14.87 -9.88 -7.16
CA ALA A 62 -16.14 -9.79 -6.43
C ALA A 62 -16.00 -9.21 -5.01
N ASP A 63 -15.60 -7.93 -4.90
CA ASP A 63 -15.36 -7.18 -3.64
C ASP A 63 -14.40 -7.83 -2.63
N ASN A 64 -13.71 -8.90 -3.03
CA ASN A 64 -12.73 -9.56 -2.19
C ASN A 64 -11.35 -8.89 -2.34
N PHE A 65 -10.64 -8.78 -1.21
CA PHE A 65 -9.24 -8.39 -1.20
C PHE A 65 -8.38 -9.65 -1.28
N LEU A 66 -7.60 -9.76 -2.35
CA LEU A 66 -6.60 -10.84 -2.50
C LEU A 66 -5.38 -10.56 -1.62
N PHE A 67 -5.11 -9.29 -1.34
CA PHE A 67 -4.00 -8.86 -0.50
C PHE A 67 -4.38 -7.61 0.30
N TRP A 68 -4.01 -7.58 1.58
CA TRP A 68 -4.08 -6.41 2.45
C TRP A 68 -2.73 -6.20 3.14
N GLY A 69 -2.06 -5.10 2.80
CA GLY A 69 -0.76 -4.74 3.36
C GLY A 69 -0.80 -3.46 4.17
N GLU A 70 -0.18 -3.53 5.34
CA GLU A 70 0.08 -2.40 6.25
C GLU A 70 1.59 -2.31 6.46
N ALA A 71 2.14 -1.11 6.37
CA ALA A 71 3.57 -0.86 6.58
C ALA A 71 3.80 -0.16 7.92
N GLY A 72 4.93 -0.50 8.57
CA GLY A 72 5.33 0.08 9.84
C GLY A 72 4.53 -0.45 11.04
N ALA A 73 4.41 0.38 12.08
CA ALA A 73 3.72 0.01 13.30
C ALA A 73 2.20 0.23 13.16
N ASN A 74 1.43 -0.85 13.21
CA ASN A 74 -0.02 -0.80 13.20
C ASN A 74 -0.60 -0.98 14.61
N SER A 75 -1.67 -0.25 14.93
CA SER A 75 -2.37 -0.40 16.21
C SER A 75 -3.28 -1.62 16.20
N ILE A 76 -3.40 -2.32 17.35
CA ILE A 76 -4.34 -3.45 17.51
C ILE A 76 -5.76 -3.05 17.13
N ARG A 77 -6.18 -1.84 17.51
CA ARG A 77 -7.51 -1.33 17.17
C ARG A 77 -7.73 -1.27 15.66
N LYS A 78 -6.74 -0.83 14.88
CA LYS A 78 -6.85 -0.78 13.41
C LYS A 78 -6.83 -2.18 12.83
N THR A 79 -5.96 -3.07 13.33
CA THR A 79 -5.89 -4.46 12.87
C THR A 79 -7.20 -5.22 13.10
N ALA A 80 -7.88 -5.00 14.23
CA ALA A 80 -9.15 -5.66 14.54
C ALA A 80 -10.34 -5.23 13.63
N TRP A 81 -10.15 -4.20 12.80
CA TRP A 81 -11.15 -3.72 11.83
C TRP A 81 -10.95 -4.25 10.41
N LEU A 82 -9.84 -4.98 10.18
CA LEU A 82 -9.51 -5.61 8.91
C LEU A 82 -10.20 -6.98 8.82
#